data_AF-B7K6A6-F1
#
_entry.id   AF-B7K6A6-F1
#
_cell.length_a   1.000
_cell.length_b   1.000
_cell.length_c   1.000
_cell.angle_alpha   90.00
_cell.angle_beta   90.00
_cell.angle_gamma   90.00
#
_symmetry.space_group_name_H-M   'P 1'
#
loop_
_entity.id
_entity.type
_entity.pdbx_description
1 polymer ?
#
loop_
_entity_poly.entity_id
_entity_poly.type
_entity_poly.pdbx_seq_one_letter_code
_entity_poly.pdbx_strand_id
1 'polypeptide(L)' 'MPFTIIRPTPGLNTTQRIEELLLIHPQGLTVKELGDRLNRPVSMIQHCLNNLKAVKVVDVKKSPDTQQWIYLRKRQ' A
#
# COMPACT_ATOMS: atom_id res chain seq x y z
N MET A 1 30.05 29.95 -6.34
CA MET A 1 29.50 29.02 -5.34
C MET A 1 28.64 28.01 -6.08
N PRO A 2 28.97 26.70 -6.13
CA PRO A 2 28.15 25.73 -6.84
C PRO A 2 26.98 25.29 -5.97
N PHE A 3 25.77 25.34 -6.51
CA PHE A 3 24.58 24.76 -5.89
C PHE A 3 24.47 23.31 -6.34
N THR A 4 24.58 22.36 -5.41
CA THR A 4 24.29 20.96 -5.70
C THR A 4 22.77 20.79 -5.65
N ILE A 5 22.14 20.61 -6.82
CA ILE A 5 20.74 20.20 -6.91
C ILE A 5 20.67 18.77 -6.36
N ILE A 6 20.26 18.63 -5.09
CA ILE A 6 19.90 17.34 -4.51
C ILE A 6 18.72 16.79 -5.31
N ARG A 7 18.97 15.75 -6.11
CA ARG A 7 17.92 15.01 -6.79
C ARG A 7 17.02 14.43 -5.70
N PRO A 8 15.69 14.59 -5.76
CA PRO A 8 14.81 13.91 -4.82
C PRO A 8 15.12 12.43 -4.95
N THR A 9 15.72 11.83 -3.92
CA THR A 9 15.84 10.39 -3.84
C THR A 9 14.40 9.90 -3.91
N PRO A 10 13.98 9.18 -4.95
CA PRO A 10 12.64 8.64 -4.98
C PRO A 10 12.60 7.64 -3.82
N GLY A 11 12.13 8.10 -2.65
CA GLY A 11 12.04 7.27 -1.46
C GLY A 11 11.24 6.03 -1.82
N LEU A 12 11.52 4.91 -1.16
CA LEU A 12 10.79 3.65 -1.32
C LEU A 12 9.30 3.96 -1.53
N ASN A 13 8.81 3.71 -2.74
CA ASN A 13 7.46 4.08 -3.12
C ASN A 13 6.52 3.42 -2.10
N THR A 14 5.58 4.19 -1.54
CA THR A 14 4.58 3.67 -0.59
C THR A 14 3.92 2.39 -1.12
N THR A 15 3.77 2.32 -2.44
CA THR A 15 3.40 1.17 -3.25
C THR A 15 4.25 -0.09 -2.97
N GLN A 16 5.58 0.00 -3.06
CA GLN A 16 6.48 -1.12 -2.81
C GLN A 16 6.40 -1.60 -1.36
N ARG A 17 6.25 -0.66 -0.43
CA ARG A 17 6.14 -1.00 0.99
C ARG A 17 4.81 -1.65 1.34
N ILE A 18 3.73 -1.27 0.63
CA ILE A 18 2.46 -1.98 0.66
C ILE A 18 2.62 -3.38 0.05
N GLU A 19 3.34 -3.53 -1.06
CA GLU A 19 3.62 -4.84 -1.67
C GLU A 19 4.41 -5.75 -0.74
N GLU A 20 5.46 -5.25 -0.07
CA GLU A 20 6.22 -5.99 0.94
C GLU A 20 5.34 -6.42 2.12
N LEU A 21 4.48 -5.53 2.63
CA LEU A 21 3.56 -5.88 3.71
C LEU A 21 2.55 -6.96 3.29
N LEU A 22 2.04 -6.89 2.06
CA LEU A 22 1.15 -7.91 1.50
C LEU A 22 1.87 -9.23 1.21
N LEU A 23 3.19 -9.19 0.94
CA LEU A 23 4.06 -10.36 0.83
C LEU A 23 4.25 -11.07 2.18
N ILE A 24 4.46 -10.29 3.24
CA ILE A 24 4.66 -10.80 4.61
C ILE A 24 3.35 -11.34 5.20
N HIS A 25 2.22 -10.75 4.82
CA HIS A 25 0.91 -11.09 5.36
C HIS A 25 -0.06 -11.61 4.28
N PRO A 26 0.00 -12.91 3.93
CA PRO A 26 -0.86 -13.52 2.93
C PRO A 26 -2.35 -13.57 3.33
N GLN A 27 -2.65 -13.33 4.61
CA GLN A 27 -4.00 -13.23 5.16
C GLN A 27 -4.78 -11.97 4.71
N GLY A 28 -4.08 -11.00 4.11
CA GLY A 28 -4.64 -9.73 3.68
C GLY A 28 -4.69 -8.69 4.79
N LEU A 29 -4.51 -7.42 4.42
CA LEU A 29 -4.47 -6.29 5.36
C LEU A 29 -5.61 -5.30 5.12
N THR A 30 -6.05 -4.66 6.19
CA THR A 30 -6.98 -3.53 6.10
C THR A 30 -6.23 -2.22 5.82
N VAL A 31 -6.93 -1.21 5.28
CA VAL A 31 -6.34 0.12 5.06
C VAL A 31 -5.84 0.74 6.37
N LYS A 32 -6.52 0.44 7.49
CA LYS A 32 -6.13 0.92 8.82
C LYS A 32 -4.80 0.32 9.26
N GLU A 33 -4.64 -1.00 9.16
CA GLU A 33 -3.39 -1.69 9.48
C GLU A 33 -2.22 -1.24 8.58
N LEU A 34 -2.49 -1.02 7.29
CA LEU A 34 -1.50 -0.45 6.39
C LEU A 34 -1.11 0.96 6.82
N GLY A 35 -2.09 1.81 7.14
CA GLY A 35 -1.83 3.18 7.62
C GLY A 35 -1.03 3.22 8.91
N ASP A 36 -1.36 2.35 9.86
CA ASP A 36 -0.68 2.23 11.15
C ASP A 36 0.78 1.79 10.98
N ARG A 37 1.02 0.71 10.20
CA ARG A 37 2.38 0.21 9.92
C ARG A 37 3.23 1.16 9.09
N LEU A 38 2.62 1.87 8.14
CA LEU A 38 3.31 2.83 7.29
C LEU A 38 3.43 4.20 7.95
N ASN A 39 2.79 4.41 9.11
CA ASN A 39 2.66 5.69 9.79
C ASN A 39 2.21 6.80 8.82
N ARG A 40 1.19 6.49 8.00
CA ARG A 40 0.68 7.35 6.93
C ARG A 40 -0.85 7.46 6.99
N PRO A 41 -1.41 8.60 6.58
CA PRO A 41 -2.85 8.79 6.59
C PRO A 41 -3.55 7.81 5.65
N VAL A 42 -4.68 7.29 6.11
CA VAL A 42 -5.53 6.32 5.42
C VAL A 42 -5.88 6.79 4.00
N SER A 43 -6.13 8.09 3.79
CA SER A 43 -6.44 8.65 2.46
C SER A 43 -5.31 8.48 1.46
N MET A 44 -4.05 8.63 1.90
CA MET A 44 -2.89 8.41 1.04
C MET A 44 -2.76 6.92 0.68
N ILE A 45 -2.97 6.04 1.67
CA ILE A 45 -2.96 4.59 1.46
C ILE A 45 -4.07 4.19 0.49
N GLN A 46 -5.29 4.72 0.63
CA GLN A 46 -6.39 4.47 -0.30
C GLN A 46 -6.04 4.87 -1.72
N HIS A 47 -5.38 6.02 -1.90
CA HIS A 47 -4.93 6.47 -3.22
C HIS A 47 -3.91 5.48 -3.83
N CYS A 48 -2.92 5.06 -3.04
CA CYS A 48 -1.94 4.06 -3.47
C CYS A 48 -2.59 2.70 -3.77
N LEU A 49 -3.53 2.25 -2.94
CA LEU A 49 -4.25 0.99 -3.12
C LEU A 49 -5.15 1.02 -4.36
N ASN A 50 -5.78 2.15 -4.66
CA ASN A 50 -6.59 2.28 -5.87
C ASN A 50 -5.72 2.19 -7.14
N ASN A 51 -4.51 2.77 -7.09
CA ASN A 51 -3.53 2.65 -8.17
C ASN A 51 -3.05 1.19 -8.31
N LEU A 52 -2.68 0.53 -7.21
CA LEU A 52 -2.31 -0.89 -7.19
C LEU A 52 -3.42 -1.82 -7.71
N LYS A 53 -4.69 -1.49 -7.40
CA LYS A 53 -5.86 -2.19 -7.92
C LYS A 53 -6.01 -2.00 -9.43
N ALA A 54 -5.75 -0.79 -9.94
CA ALA A 54 -5.76 -0.52 -11.38
C ALA A 54 -4.69 -1.34 -12.12
N VAL A 55 -3.51 -1.50 -11.52
CA VAL A 55 -2.42 -2.35 -12.03
C VAL A 55 -2.67 -3.86 -11.79
N LYS A 56 -3.79 -4.22 -11.14
CA LYS A 56 -4.19 -5.61 -10.80
C LYS A 56 -3.17 -6.37 -9.92
N VAL A 57 -2.32 -5.66 -9.17
CA VAL A 57 -1.33 -6.24 -8.25
C VAL A 57 -1.99 -6.71 -6.95
N VAL A 58 -3.08 -6.04 -6.56
CA VAL A 58 -3.82 -6.31 -5.31
C VAL A 58 -5.29 -6.60 -5.62
N ASP A 59 -5.84 -7.55 -4.89
CA ASP A 59 -7.25 -7.89 -4.88
C ASP A 59 -7.92 -7.25 -3.65
N VAL A 60 -9.18 -6.84 -3.78
CA VAL A 60 -9.92 -6.24 -2.68
C VAL A 60 -11.10 -7.13 -2.34
N LYS A 61 -11.10 -7.64 -1.12
CA LYS A 61 -12.13 -8.52 -0.61
C LYS A 61 -12.78 -7.86 0.59
N LYS A 62 -14.10 -7.84 0.61
CA LYS A 62 -14.82 -7.39 1.80
C LYS A 62 -14.86 -8.55 2.80
N SER A 63 -14.37 -8.33 4.00
CA SER A 63 -14.51 -9.30 5.08
C SER A 63 -16.00 -9.46 5.40
N PRO A 64 -16.55 -10.69 5.41
CA PRO A 64 -17.94 -10.92 5.78
C PRO A 64 -18.19 -10.63 7.27
N ASP A 65 -17.16 -10.79 8.11
CA ASP A 65 -17.25 -10.68 9.57
C ASP A 65 -17.24 -9.22 10.05
N THR A 66 -16.32 -8.41 9.52
CA THR A 66 -16.10 -7.03 9.97
C THR A 66 -16.64 -5.97 9.00
N GLN A 67 -17.16 -6.38 7.83
CA GLN A 67 -17.49 -5.51 6.68
C GLN A 67 -16.35 -4.61 6.18
N GLN A 68 -15.12 -4.84 6.63
CA GLN A 68 -13.96 -4.04 6.24
C GLN A 68 -13.38 -4.52 4.91
N TRP A 69 -12.83 -3.59 4.14
CA TRP A 69 -12.09 -3.90 2.92
C TRP A 69 -10.70 -4.44 3.28
N ILE A 70 -10.46 -5.70 2.95
CA ILE A 70 -9.18 -6.38 3.06
C ILE A 70 -8.52 -6.38 1.70
N TYR A 71 -7.26 -5.97 1.67
CA TYR A 71 -6.43 -5.97 0.48
C TYR A 71 -5.53 -7.20 0.54
N LEU A 72 -5.59 -8.01 -0.50
CA LEU A 72 -4.84 -9.25 -0.66
C LEU A 72 -3.90 -9.08 -1.84
N ARG A 73 -2.71 -9.69 -1.80
CA ARG A 73 -1.87 -9.74 -3.00
C ARG A 73 -2.48 -10.72 -3.99
N LYS A 74 -2.65 -10.30 -5.24
CA LYS A 74 -3.04 -11.20 -6.31
C LYS A 74 -1.79 -11.98 -6.73
N ARG A 75 -1.70 -13.28 -6.38
CA ARG A 75 -0.73 -14.18 -7.01
C ARG A 75 -1.20 -14.40 -8.45
N GLN A 76 -0.38 -13.96 -9.41
CA GLN A 76 -0.51 -14.34 -10.81
C GLN A 76 0.06 -15.75 -10.99
#